data_AF-A0A1Z5SB80-F1
#
_entry.id   AF-A0A1Z5SB80-F1
#
_cell.length_a   1.000
_cell.length_b   1.000
_cell.length_c   1.000
_cell.angle_alpha   90.00
_cell.angle_beta   90.00
_cell.angle_gamma   90.00
#
_symmetry.space_group_name_H-M   'P 1'
#
loop_
_entity.id
_entity.type
_entity.pdbx_description
1 polymer ?
#
loop_
_entity_poly.entity_id
_entity_poly.type
_entity_poly.pdbx_seq_one_letter_code
_entity_poly.pdbx_strand_id
1 'polypeptide(L)'
;MTGRLSLAVPAAVSLSLVLWSSPVNAGILSGFSGLESTPGPDLPRLEFLEKWNAENQKKYAEFDNRFKKSKVLQDLLEKSKKNKEKNERMIQDKYCLRGAEWGVGDCSTEGMTDQEREDFISELKKRTGAE
;
A
#
# COMPACT_ATOMS: atom_id res chain seq x y z
N MET A 1 41.23 48.34 -37.41
CA MET A 1 40.01 48.70 -36.64
C MET A 1 39.23 47.43 -36.33
N THR A 2 39.67 46.65 -35.33
CA THR A 2 39.21 45.26 -35.13
C THR A 2 39.17 44.90 -33.65
N GLY A 3 38.41 45.68 -32.86
CA GLY A 3 38.35 45.48 -31.40
C GLY A 3 37.00 45.76 -30.75
N ARG A 4 35.94 46.06 -31.52
CA ARG A 4 34.63 46.42 -30.94
C ARG A 4 33.46 45.50 -31.30
N LEU A 5 33.62 44.57 -32.27
CA LEU A 5 32.52 43.67 -32.66
C LEU A 5 32.41 42.39 -31.82
N SER A 6 33.48 41.92 -31.18
CA SER A 6 33.47 40.60 -30.53
C SER A 6 32.77 40.57 -29.17
N LEU A 7 32.65 41.72 -28.48
CA LEU A 7 31.97 41.81 -27.18
C LEU A 7 30.45 42.06 -27.32
N ALA A 8 30.02 42.62 -28.46
CA ALA A 8 28.63 43.01 -28.67
C ALA A 8 27.71 41.80 -28.91
N VAL A 9 28.23 40.73 -29.52
CA VAL A 9 27.46 39.52 -29.84
C VAL A 9 27.01 38.76 -28.59
N PRO A 10 27.89 38.37 -27.64
CA PRO A 10 27.44 37.63 -26.46
C PRO A 10 26.56 38.48 -25.53
N ALA A 11 26.80 39.79 -25.46
CA ALA A 11 25.97 40.72 -24.68
C ALA A 11 24.55 40.88 -25.27
N ALA A 12 24.42 40.96 -26.60
CA ALA A 12 23.11 41.06 -27.26
C ALA A 12 22.30 39.76 -27.14
N VAL A 13 22.95 38.59 -27.22
CA VAL A 13 22.30 37.28 -27.06
C VAL A 13 21.82 37.05 -25.62
N SER A 14 22.60 37.48 -24.62
CA SER A 14 22.19 37.36 -23.21
C SER A 14 21.08 38.34 -22.83
N LEU A 15 21.08 39.56 -23.37
CA LEU A 15 19.97 40.51 -23.21
C LEU A 15 18.67 40.02 -23.88
N SER A 16 18.75 39.34 -25.03
CA SER A 16 17.56 38.79 -25.70
C SER A 16 16.98 37.58 -24.98
N LEU A 17 17.79 36.76 -24.28
CA LEU A 17 17.29 35.68 -23.41
C LEU A 17 16.61 36.22 -22.13
N VAL A 18 17.10 37.34 -21.56
CA VAL A 18 16.51 37.97 -20.38
C VAL A 18 15.24 38.76 -20.72
N LEU A 19 15.17 39.38 -21.91
CA LEU A 19 13.96 40.10 -22.37
C LEU A 19 12.89 39.17 -22.95
N TRP A 20 13.21 37.91 -23.27
CA TRP A 20 12.25 36.87 -23.70
C TRP A 20 11.72 36.04 -22.53
N SER A 21 12.14 36.26 -21.28
CA SER A 21 11.45 35.65 -20.14
C SER A 21 10.16 36.43 -19.86
N SER A 22 9.12 36.19 -20.65
CA SER A 22 7.76 36.38 -20.18
C SER A 22 7.58 35.42 -19.00
N PRO A 23 7.42 35.89 -17.74
CA PRO A 23 7.17 34.99 -16.63
C PRO A 23 5.71 34.54 -16.75
N VAL A 24 5.48 33.51 -17.57
CA VAL A 24 4.20 32.86 -17.70
C VAL A 24 4.11 31.86 -16.54
N ASN A 25 3.78 32.39 -15.36
CA ASN A 25 3.30 31.59 -14.25
C ASN A 25 1.93 31.05 -14.67
N ALA A 26 1.85 29.74 -14.90
CA ALA A 26 0.81 29.05 -15.68
C ALA A 26 0.99 29.31 -17.20
N GLY A 27 1.52 28.32 -17.95
CA GLY A 27 1.71 28.32 -19.42
C GLY A 27 0.56 28.99 -20.19
N ILE A 28 0.80 29.44 -21.43
CA ILE A 28 -0.20 30.17 -22.28
C ILE A 28 -1.54 29.40 -22.46
N LEU A 29 -1.60 28.13 -22.03
CA LEU A 29 -2.78 27.25 -21.99
C LEU A 29 -3.14 26.73 -20.58
N SER A 30 -2.42 27.11 -19.53
CA SER A 30 -2.56 26.62 -18.16
C SER A 30 -3.69 27.30 -17.36
N GLY A 31 -4.38 28.26 -17.99
CA GLY A 31 -5.70 28.74 -17.57
C GLY A 31 -6.79 28.43 -18.61
N PHE A 32 -6.47 27.71 -19.68
CA PHE A 32 -7.49 27.18 -20.58
C PHE A 32 -8.09 25.98 -19.86
N SER A 33 -9.20 26.21 -19.12
CA SER A 33 -10.26 25.20 -19.07
C SER A 33 -10.38 24.73 -20.52
N GLY A 34 -10.21 23.43 -20.81
CA GLY A 34 -10.28 22.92 -22.18
C GLY A 34 -11.57 23.34 -22.89
N LEU A 35 -11.96 22.63 -23.94
CA LEU A 35 -13.40 22.48 -24.11
C LEU A 35 -13.89 21.76 -22.84
N GLU A 36 -14.22 22.53 -21.79
CA GLU A 36 -14.98 22.08 -20.65
C GLU A 36 -16.17 21.41 -21.29
N SER A 37 -16.27 20.09 -21.14
CA SER A 37 -17.44 19.38 -21.64
C SER A 37 -18.61 19.98 -20.87
N THR A 38 -19.30 20.93 -21.49
CA THR A 38 -20.58 21.41 -21.00
C THR A 38 -21.37 20.13 -20.75
N PRO A 39 -21.76 19.85 -19.49
CA PRO A 39 -22.37 18.57 -19.16
C PRO A 39 -23.52 18.39 -20.14
N GLY A 40 -23.48 17.26 -20.85
CA GLY A 40 -24.53 16.94 -21.81
C GLY A 40 -25.88 17.00 -21.11
N PRO A 41 -26.96 17.30 -21.85
CA PRO A 41 -28.30 17.31 -21.26
C PRO A 41 -28.54 16.01 -20.52
N ASP A 42 -29.13 16.10 -19.32
CA ASP A 42 -29.44 14.92 -18.52
C ASP A 42 -30.26 13.95 -19.35
N LEU A 43 -29.73 12.74 -19.52
CA LEU A 43 -30.44 11.69 -20.24
C LEU A 43 -31.74 11.39 -19.48
N PRO A 44 -32.87 11.22 -20.19
CA PRO A 44 -34.13 10.91 -19.55
C PRO A 44 -33.96 9.62 -18.76
N ARG A 45 -34.15 9.71 -17.44
CA ARG A 45 -34.10 8.55 -16.55
C ARG A 45 -35.28 7.66 -16.86
N LEU A 46 -34.98 6.52 -17.46
CA LEU A 46 -35.99 5.52 -17.77
C LEU A 46 -36.31 4.77 -16.48
N GLU A 47 -37.49 5.04 -15.91
CA GLU A 47 -38.02 4.43 -14.68
C GLU A 47 -37.86 2.90 -14.62
N PHE A 48 -37.96 2.21 -15.77
CA PHE A 48 -37.79 0.76 -15.82
C PHE A 48 -36.33 0.33 -15.64
N LEU A 49 -35.35 1.09 -16.17
CA LEU A 49 -33.92 0.80 -16.02
C LEU A 49 -33.48 1.00 -14.58
N GLU A 50 -33.99 2.04 -13.92
CA GLU A 50 -33.69 2.29 -12.51
C GLU A 50 -34.27 1.17 -11.62
N LYS A 51 -35.52 0.77 -11.85
CA LYS A 51 -36.13 -0.36 -11.13
C LYS A 51 -35.39 -1.68 -11.38
N TRP A 52 -35.04 -1.97 -12.62
CA TRP A 52 -34.30 -3.17 -12.99
C TRP A 52 -32.89 -3.20 -12.37
N ASN A 53 -32.17 -2.07 -12.40
CA ASN A 53 -30.87 -1.94 -11.73
C ASN A 53 -30.99 -2.12 -10.21
N ALA A 54 -31.99 -1.49 -9.59
CA ALA A 54 -32.23 -1.60 -8.15
C ALA A 54 -32.57 -3.05 -7.74
N GLU A 55 -33.39 -3.75 -8.52
CA GLU A 55 -33.71 -5.17 -8.28
C GLU A 55 -32.49 -6.07 -8.44
N ASN A 56 -31.65 -5.84 -9.44
CA ASN A 56 -30.41 -6.60 -9.62
C ASN A 56 -29.42 -6.35 -8.48
N GLN A 57 -29.24 -5.09 -8.06
CA GLN A 57 -28.41 -4.76 -6.90
C GLN A 57 -28.89 -5.46 -5.63
N LYS A 58 -30.21 -5.50 -5.40
CA LYS A 58 -30.80 -6.26 -4.28
C LYS A 58 -30.48 -7.75 -4.39
N LYS A 59 -30.63 -8.36 -5.57
CA LYS A 59 -30.29 -9.78 -5.78
C LYS A 59 -28.81 -10.05 -5.49
N TYR A 60 -27.88 -9.23 -5.99
CA TYR A 60 -26.46 -9.39 -5.69
C TYR A 60 -26.18 -9.29 -4.19
N ALA A 61 -26.75 -8.29 -3.51
CA ALA A 61 -26.60 -8.14 -2.06
C ALA A 61 -27.18 -9.35 -1.29
N GLU A 62 -28.30 -9.92 -1.73
CA GLU A 62 -28.85 -11.14 -1.15
C GLU A 62 -27.93 -12.34 -1.35
N PHE A 63 -27.38 -12.54 -2.56
CA PHE A 63 -26.45 -13.64 -2.83
C PHE A 63 -25.16 -13.51 -2.02
N ASP A 64 -24.60 -12.31 -1.91
CA ASP A 64 -23.46 -12.03 -1.05
C ASP A 64 -23.77 -12.34 0.41
N ASN A 65 -24.95 -11.96 0.89
CA ASN A 65 -25.38 -12.27 2.26
C ASN A 65 -25.55 -13.78 2.48
N ARG A 66 -26.11 -14.51 1.51
CA ARG A 66 -26.22 -15.97 1.57
C ARG A 66 -24.85 -16.63 1.58
N PHE A 67 -23.92 -16.15 0.75
CA PHE A 67 -22.55 -16.64 0.71
C PHE A 67 -21.81 -16.36 2.02
N LYS A 68 -21.92 -15.14 2.56
CA LYS A 68 -21.35 -14.74 3.86
C LYS A 68 -21.89 -15.57 5.03
N LYS A 69 -23.15 -15.99 4.94
CA LYS A 69 -23.82 -16.86 5.94
C LYS A 69 -23.59 -18.35 5.68
N SER A 70 -22.90 -18.73 4.62
CA SER A 70 -22.64 -20.14 4.32
C SER A 70 -21.76 -20.76 5.41
N LYS A 71 -22.12 -21.98 5.84
CA LYS A 71 -21.37 -22.73 6.86
C LYS A 71 -19.90 -22.92 6.46
N VAL A 72 -19.66 -23.16 5.17
CA VAL A 72 -18.31 -23.38 4.62
C VAL A 72 -17.44 -22.13 4.80
N LEU A 73 -17.94 -20.96 4.43
CA LEU A 73 -17.17 -19.73 4.58
C LEU A 73 -16.87 -19.41 6.05
N GLN A 74 -17.86 -19.59 6.93
CA GLN A 74 -17.68 -19.34 8.36
C GLN A 74 -16.62 -20.25 8.98
N ASP A 75 -16.65 -21.56 8.65
CA ASP A 75 -15.63 -22.52 9.10
C ASP A 75 -14.23 -22.17 8.56
N LEU A 76 -14.13 -21.79 7.29
CA LEU A 76 -12.86 -21.37 6.69
C LEU A 76 -12.31 -20.07 7.31
N LEU A 77 -13.18 -19.11 7.63
CA LEU A 77 -12.78 -17.88 8.32
C LEU A 77 -12.31 -18.16 9.74
N GLU A 78 -12.97 -19.06 10.47
CA GLU A 78 -12.54 -19.48 11.80
C GLU A 78 -11.18 -20.20 11.75
N LYS A 79 -11.01 -21.12 10.80
CA LYS A 79 -9.73 -21.81 10.56
C LYS A 79 -8.62 -20.84 10.19
N SER A 80 -8.90 -19.87 9.33
CA SER A 80 -7.93 -18.85 8.92
C SER A 80 -7.45 -18.02 10.13
N LYS A 81 -8.37 -17.59 11.00
CA LYS A 81 -8.02 -16.85 12.23
C LYS A 81 -7.16 -17.70 13.17
N LYS A 82 -7.57 -18.94 13.45
CA LYS A 82 -6.78 -19.87 14.29
C LYS A 82 -5.40 -20.15 13.72
N ASN A 83 -5.30 -20.32 12.40
CA ASN A 83 -4.03 -20.56 11.71
C ASN A 83 -3.11 -19.34 11.76
N LYS A 84 -3.65 -18.13 11.65
CA LYS A 84 -2.88 -16.89 11.78
C LYS A 84 -2.17 -16.82 13.14
N GLU A 85 -2.92 -16.94 14.23
CA GLU A 85 -2.37 -16.88 15.59
C GLU A 85 -1.40 -18.03 15.89
N LYS A 86 -1.68 -19.22 15.34
CA LYS A 86 -0.79 -20.38 15.48
C LYS A 86 0.53 -20.17 14.73
N ASN A 87 0.46 -19.64 13.51
CA ASN A 87 1.64 -19.40 12.69
C ASN A 87 2.49 -18.26 13.25
N GLU A 88 1.86 -17.17 13.71
CA GLU A 88 2.56 -16.06 14.38
C GLU A 88 3.34 -16.57 15.60
N ARG A 89 2.70 -17.35 16.48
CA ARG A 89 3.38 -17.98 17.63
C ARG A 89 4.50 -18.92 17.21
N MET A 90 4.24 -19.82 16.27
CA MET A 90 5.27 -20.76 15.79
C MET A 90 6.50 -20.03 15.22
N ILE A 91 6.28 -18.95 14.49
CA ILE A 91 7.36 -18.14 13.93
C ILE A 91 8.15 -17.47 15.05
N GLN A 92 7.47 -16.85 16.02
CA GLN A 92 8.12 -16.24 17.19
C GLN A 92 8.92 -17.27 17.99
N ASP A 93 8.36 -18.44 18.27
CA ASP A 93 9.05 -19.52 18.99
C ASP A 93 10.31 -19.98 18.25
N LYS A 94 10.28 -20.06 16.91
CA LYS A 94 11.46 -20.40 16.09
C LYS A 94 12.54 -19.32 16.17
N TYR A 95 12.15 -18.04 16.15
CA TYR A 95 13.10 -16.94 16.31
C TYR A 95 13.71 -16.93 17.71
N CYS A 96 12.89 -17.12 18.75
CA CYS A 96 13.37 -17.18 20.13
C CYS A 96 14.24 -18.41 20.40
N LEU A 97 13.93 -19.56 19.80
CA LEU A 97 14.80 -20.74 19.91
C LEU A 97 16.20 -20.44 19.36
N ARG A 98 16.28 -19.86 18.16
CA ARG A 98 17.57 -19.50 17.56
C ARG A 98 18.29 -18.41 18.36
N GLY A 99 17.57 -17.40 18.84
CA GLY A 99 18.13 -16.34 19.69
C GLY A 99 18.68 -16.88 21.01
N ALA A 100 17.96 -17.79 21.66
CA ALA A 100 18.38 -18.45 22.89
C ALA A 100 19.61 -19.35 22.71
N GLU A 101 19.68 -20.07 21.58
CA GLU A 101 20.84 -20.90 21.23
C GLU A 101 22.10 -20.05 21.00
N TRP A 102 21.95 -18.90 20.33
CA TRP A 102 23.06 -18.02 19.93
C TRP A 102 23.39 -16.96 20.99
N GLY A 103 22.56 -16.83 22.02
CA GLY A 103 22.72 -15.84 23.08
C GLY A 103 22.47 -14.40 22.64
N VAL A 104 21.71 -14.15 21.57
CA VAL A 104 21.51 -12.80 21.00
C VAL A 104 20.03 -12.44 20.82
N GLY A 105 19.71 -11.17 21.02
CA GLY A 105 18.37 -10.59 20.81
C GLY A 105 17.45 -10.63 22.02
N ASP A 106 16.17 -10.28 21.83
CA ASP A 106 15.20 -10.12 22.92
C ASP A 106 14.89 -11.42 23.68
N CYS A 107 15.23 -12.57 23.10
CA CYS A 107 15.09 -13.92 23.67
C CYS A 107 16.45 -14.52 24.09
N SER A 108 17.48 -13.70 24.32
CA SER A 108 18.80 -14.16 24.77
C SER A 108 18.73 -14.80 26.15
N THR A 109 19.48 -15.88 26.34
CA THR A 109 19.68 -16.54 27.63
C THR A 109 20.94 -16.05 28.35
N GLU A 110 21.50 -14.93 27.90
CA GLU A 110 22.71 -14.34 28.49
C GLU A 110 22.40 -13.84 29.92
N GLY A 111 23.16 -14.34 30.90
CA GLY A 111 22.92 -14.07 32.32
C GLY A 111 22.03 -15.07 33.06
N MET A 112 21.45 -16.07 32.37
CA MET A 112 20.82 -17.23 33.01
C MET A 112 21.88 -18.22 33.50
N THR A 113 21.54 -19.06 34.49
CA THR A 113 22.37 -20.22 34.83
C THR A 113 22.32 -21.27 33.71
N ASP A 114 23.34 -22.12 33.60
CA ASP A 114 23.39 -23.16 32.56
C ASP A 114 22.16 -24.08 32.59
N GLN A 115 21.66 -24.39 33.79
CA GLN A 115 20.46 -25.20 33.98
C GLN A 115 19.20 -24.51 33.43
N GLU A 116 19.00 -23.24 33.79
CA GLU A 116 17.83 -22.45 33.34
C GLU A 116 17.83 -22.25 31.83
N ARG A 117 19.01 -22.06 31.23
CA ARG A 117 19.18 -21.94 29.79
C ARG A 117 18.75 -23.20 29.06
N GLU A 118 19.23 -24.37 29.50
CA GLU A 118 18.88 -25.65 28.87
C GLU A 118 17.40 -25.99 29.06
N ASP A 119 16.83 -25.72 30.24
CA ASP A 119 15.40 -25.89 30.50
C ASP A 119 14.55 -25.02 29.56
N PHE A 120 14.90 -23.74 29.41
CA PHE A 120 14.22 -22.81 28.49
C PHE A 120 14.31 -23.24 27.03
N ILE A 121 15.50 -23.63 26.56
CA ILE A 121 15.70 -24.12 25.19
C ILE A 121 14.90 -25.41 24.96
N SER A 122 14.83 -26.31 25.96
CA SER A 122 14.05 -27.54 25.87
C SER A 122 12.55 -27.28 25.71
N GLU A 123 12.00 -26.27 26.40
CA GLU A 123 10.61 -25.87 26.23
C GLU A 123 10.34 -25.32 24.84
N LEU A 124 11.24 -24.49 24.30
CA LEU A 124 11.12 -23.93 22.96
C LEU A 124 11.20 -25.01 21.87
N LYS A 125 12.08 -26.00 22.03
CA LYS A 125 12.17 -27.16 21.10
C LYS A 125 10.86 -27.95 21.06
N LYS A 126 10.26 -28.22 22.21
CA LYS A 126 8.93 -28.88 22.31
C LYS A 126 7.84 -28.09 21.60
N ARG A 127 7.82 -26.75 21.75
CA ARG A 127 6.81 -25.88 21.11
C ARG A 127 6.98 -25.78 19.59
N THR A 128 8.22 -25.77 19.12
CA THR A 128 8.55 -25.67 17.68
C THR A 128 8.51 -27.01 16.94
N GLY A 129 8.44 -28.14 17.66
CA GLY A 129 8.48 -29.49 17.09
C GLY A 129 9.86 -29.88 16.56
N ALA A 130 10.92 -29.27 17.11
CA ALA A 130 12.32 -29.53 16.76
C ALA A 130 12.97 -30.61 17.66
N GLU A 131 12.16 -31.58 18.12
CA GLU A 131 12.62 -32.73 18.91
C GLU A 131 13.55 -33.66 18.11
#